data_AF-A0A374VWU0-F1
#
_entry.id   AF-A0A374VWU0-F1
#
_cell.length_a   1.000
_cell.length_b   1.000
_cell.length_c   1.000
_cell.angle_alpha   90.00
_cell.angle_beta   90.00
_cell.angle_gamma   90.00
#
_symmetry.space_group_name_H-M   'P 1'
#
loop_
_entity.id
_entity.type
_entity.pdbx_description
1 polymer ?
#
loop_
_entity_poly.entity_id
_entity_poly.type
_entity_poly.pdbx_seq_one_letter_code
_entity_poly.pdbx_strand_id
1 'polypeptide(L)' 'MAKYTLLKTAKKCVLCRHWNGAMGSTMIQMKTKDYFQVEMTEKQTCYQTARTTQALNSCSKFEPRY' A
#
# COMPACT_ATOMS: atom_id res chain seq x y z
N MET A 1 -13.64 8.52 4.34
CA MET A 1 -12.63 7.52 3.94
C MET A 1 -11.64 7.36 5.07
N ALA A 2 -11.21 6.14 5.39
CA ALA A 2 -10.26 5.89 6.47
C ALA A 2 -8.82 6.09 5.97
N LYS A 3 -8.08 6.97 6.66
CA LYS A 3 -6.66 7.23 6.43
C LYS A 3 -5.83 6.41 7.42
N TYR A 4 -4.84 5.69 6.93
CA TYR A 4 -3.92 4.89 7.73
C TYR A 4 -2.51 5.37 7.56
N THR A 5 -1.76 5.49 8.66
CA THR A 5 -0.34 5.82 8.60
C THR A 5 0.47 4.52 8.69
N LEU A 6 1.34 4.29 7.72
CA LEU A 6 2.17 3.10 7.62
C LEU A 6 3.64 3.50 7.53
N LEU A 7 4.50 2.72 8.18
CA LEU A 7 5.94 2.81 7.97
C LEU A 7 6.30 2.33 6.55
N LYS A 8 7.26 3.00 5.91
CA LYS A 8 7.80 2.62 4.59
C LYS A 8 8.30 1.17 4.53
N THR A 9 8.84 0.68 5.64
CA THR A 9 9.34 -0.69 5.81
C THR A 9 8.25 -1.69 6.20
N ALA A 10 7.02 -1.24 6.43
CA ALA A 10 5.93 -2.14 6.75
C ALA A 10 5.66 -3.04 5.55
N LYS A 11 5.61 -4.35 5.78
CA LYS A 11 5.36 -5.38 4.76
C LYS A 11 3.89 -5.40 4.32
N LYS A 12 3.33 -4.25 3.97
CA LYS A 12 1.92 -4.06 3.62
C LYS A 12 1.74 -4.09 2.12
N CYS A 13 0.62 -4.66 1.68
CA CYS A 13 0.24 -4.76 0.28
C CYS A 13 0.36 -3.42 -0.44
N VAL A 14 -0.13 -2.33 0.15
CA VAL A 14 -0.07 -0.98 -0.45
C VAL A 14 1.35 -0.42 -0.70
N LEU A 15 2.36 -0.96 -0.01
CA LEU A 15 3.77 -0.60 -0.18
C LEU A 15 4.55 -1.62 -1.03
N CYS A 16 3.89 -2.71 -1.42
CA CYS A 16 4.46 -3.79 -2.19
C CYS A 16 4.53 -3.38 -3.68
N ARG A 17 5.56 -3.83 -4.40
CA ARG A 17 5.73 -3.57 -5.84
C ARG A 17 4.51 -3.99 -6.68
N HIS A 18 3.81 -5.04 -6.25
CA HIS A 18 2.61 -5.58 -6.90
C HIS A 18 1.33 -4.81 -6.59
N TRP A 19 1.44 -3.69 -5.87
CA TRP A 19 0.34 -2.78 -5.64
C TRP A 19 -0.03 -2.01 -6.90
N ASN A 20 -1.33 -1.86 -7.14
CA ASN A 20 -1.86 -1.21 -8.33
C ASN A 20 -2.13 0.30 -8.19
N GLY A 21 -2.14 0.84 -6.97
CA GLY A 21 -2.26 2.29 -6.74
C GLY A 21 -0.93 3.02 -6.91
N ALA A 22 -0.93 4.23 -7.49
CA ALA A 22 0.29 5.01 -7.71
C ALA A 22 0.71 5.84 -6.46
N MET A 23 2.02 6.06 -6.30
CA MET A 23 2.58 6.99 -5.30
C MET A 23 2.17 8.43 -5.60
N GLY A 24 1.80 9.21 -4.60
CA GLY A 24 1.36 10.59 -4.78
C GLY A 24 -0.07 10.72 -5.31
N SER A 25 -0.77 9.61 -5.54
CA SER A 25 -2.22 9.62 -5.66
C SER A 25 -2.85 10.06 -4.34
N THR A 26 -4.11 10.50 -4.37
CA THR A 26 -4.90 10.77 -3.16
C THR A 26 -4.91 9.60 -2.17
N MET A 27 -4.59 8.39 -2.66
CA MET A 27 -4.57 7.14 -1.90
C MET A 27 -3.25 6.84 -1.20
N ILE A 28 -2.10 7.36 -1.65
CA ILE A 28 -0.80 7.20 -0.98
C ILE A 28 -0.06 8.52 -1.00
N GLN A 29 0.04 9.14 0.17
CA GLN A 29 0.75 10.40 0.37
C GLN A 29 1.97 10.15 1.24
N MET A 30 3.12 10.71 0.84
CA MET A 30 4.28 10.76 1.72
C MET A 30 4.01 11.81 2.80
N LYS A 31 3.99 11.39 4.07
CA LYS A 31 3.86 12.30 5.21
C LYS A 31 5.23 12.79 5.66
N THR A 32 6.17 11.85 5.76
CA THR A 32 7.57 12.07 6.16
C THR A 32 8.45 11.05 5.45
N LYS A 33 9.79 11.14 5.62
CA LYS A 33 10.75 10.25 4.97
C LYS A 33 10.50 8.76 5.23
N ASP A 34 9.95 8.43 6.40
CA ASP A 34 9.75 7.07 6.87
C ASP A 34 8.27 6.63 6.89
N TYR A 35 7.32 7.54 6.69
CA TYR A 35 5.89 7.26 6.82
C TYR A 35 5.08 7.67 5.60
N PHE A 36 4.20 6.75 5.21
CA PHE A 36 3.18 6.95 4.19
C PHE A 36 1.80 7.01 4.84
N GLN A 37 0.98 7.95 4.37
CA GLN A 37 -0.43 8.00 4.67
C GLN A 37 -1.19 7.38 3.50
N VAL A 38 -2.07 6.44 3.82
CA VAL A 38 -2.79 5.65 2.83
C VAL A 38 -4.29 5.80 3.04
N GLU A 39 -5.02 6.18 2.00
CA GLU A 39 -6.49 6.15 2.01
C GLU A 39 -6.98 4.84 1.41
N MET A 40 -7.73 4.07 2.20
CA MET A 40 -8.41 2.89 1.68
C MET A 40 -9.63 3.31 0.87
N THR A 41 -9.48 3.31 -0.44
CA THR A 41 -10.59 3.37 -1.40
C THR A 41 -10.85 1.96 -1.95
N GLU A 42 -12.11 1.59 -2.10
CA GLU A 42 -12.60 0.20 -2.28
C GLU A 42 -12.24 -0.50 -3.62
N LYS A 43 -11.20 -0.09 -4.34
CA LYS A 43 -10.87 -0.66 -5.66
C LYS A 43 -9.42 -1.11 -5.84
N GLN A 44 -8.60 -1.07 -4.79
CA GLN A 44 -7.17 -1.31 -4.92
C GLN A 44 -6.76 -2.65 -4.33
N THR A 45 -6.02 -3.45 -5.10
CA THR A 45 -5.72 -4.84 -4.80
C THR A 45 -4.28 -5.16 -5.16
N CYS A 46 -3.58 -5.90 -4.29
CA CYS A 46 -2.32 -6.53 -4.67
C CYS A 46 -2.57 -7.73 -5.59
N TYR A 47 -1.94 -7.73 -6.77
CA TYR A 47 -2.19 -8.74 -7.82
C TYR A 47 -1.25 -9.96 -7.77
N GLN A 48 -0.35 -10.08 -6.79
CA GLN A 48 0.70 -11.11 -6.81
C GLN A 48 0.17 -12.55 -6.60
N THR A 49 -1.01 -12.70 -6.02
CA THR A 49 -1.75 -13.96 -5.97
C THR A 49 -3.02 -13.78 -6.78
N ALA A 50 -3.53 -14.84 -7.41
CA ALA A 50 -4.81 -14.84 -8.14
C ALA A 50 -6.04 -14.35 -7.32
N ARG A 51 -5.83 -13.99 -6.04
CA ARG A 51 -6.80 -13.41 -5.13
C ARG A 51 -6.49 -11.94 -4.90
N THR A 52 -7.49 -11.12 -5.13
CA THR A 52 -7.52 -9.71 -4.73
C THR A 52 -7.36 -9.60 -3.21
N THR A 53 -6.35 -8.85 -2.78
CA THR A 53 -6.03 -8.68 -1.35
C THR A 53 -6.07 -7.20 -0.97
N GLN A 54 -6.61 -6.90 0.22
CA GLN A 54 -6.75 -5.53 0.74
C GLN A 54 -5.41 -4.82 0.97
N ALA A 55 -5.42 -3.49 0.89
CA ALA A 55 -4.26 -2.61 1.01
C ALA A 55 -3.40 -2.84 2.28
N LEU A 56 -4.07 -3.08 3.42
CA LEU A 56 -3.45 -3.21 4.74
C LEU A 56 -3.05 -4.64 5.13
N ASN A 57 -3.30 -5.60 4.26
CA ASN A 57 -2.85 -6.97 4.50
C ASN A 57 -1.33 -7.08 4.29
N SER A 58 -0.75 -8.11 4.90
CA SER A 58 0.68 -8.38 4.76
C SER A 58 0.99 -8.94 3.37
N CYS A 59 2.04 -8.43 2.72
CA CYS A 59 2.57 -8.94 1.45
C CYS A 59 3.62 -10.02 1.78
N SER A 60 3.33 -11.30 1.54
CA SER A 60 4.25 -12.41 1.88
C SER A 60 5.57 -12.37 1.10
N LYS A 61 5.55 -11.84 -0.13
CA LYS A 61 6.73 -11.57 -0.97
C LYS A 61 6.94 -10.07 -1.07
N PHE A 62 7.11 -9.43 0.08
CA PHE A 62 7.26 -7.97 0.13
C PHE A 62 8.51 -7.53 -0.62
N GLU A 63 8.30 -6.93 -1.78
CA GLU A 63 9.29 -6.12 -2.48
C GLU A 63 8.89 -4.66 -2.32
N PRO A 64 9.71 -3.83 -1.66
CA PRO A 64 9.37 -2.43 -1.46
C PRO A 64 9.27 -1.73 -2.81
N ARG A 65 8.15 -1.05 -3.04
CA ARG A 65 7.98 -0.22 -4.25
C ARG A 65 8.76 1.09 -4.19
N TYR A 66 9.09 1.55 -2.97
CA TYR A 66 9.63 2.88 -2.67
C TYR A 66 10.83 2.79 -1.75
#